data_AF-A0A957PCZ2-F1
#
_entry.id   AF-A0A957PCZ2-F1
#
_cell.length_a   1.000
_cell.length_b   1.000
_cell.length_c   1.000
_cell.angle_alpha   90.00
_cell.angle_beta   90.00
_cell.angle_gamma   90.00
#
_symmetry.space_group_name_H-M   'P 1'
#
loop_
_entity.id
_entity.type
_entity.pdbx_description
1 polymer ?
#
loop_
_entity_poly.entity_id
_entity_poly.type
_entity_poly.pdbx_seq_one_letter_code
_entity_poly.pdbx_strand_id
1 'polypeptide(L)'
;MRPPSDAIINPYVGPQTFTQAQANLFFGREREARDLLARVLSERLVLFYAQSGAGKSSLINARLIPGLHQVGFATLPVVRLGGELPDHI
;
A
#
# COMPACT_ATOMS: atom_id res chain seq x y z
N MET A 1 30.22 17.76 24.20
CA MET A 1 30.01 17.08 22.91
C MET A 1 29.21 15.80 23.19
N ARG A 2 27.91 15.75 22.85
CA ARG A 2 27.10 14.51 22.95
C ARG A 2 27.34 13.74 21.65
N PRO A 3 27.65 12.43 21.68
CA PRO A 3 27.76 11.66 20.43
C PRO A 3 26.42 11.73 19.68
N PRO A 4 26.42 11.73 18.34
CA PRO A 4 25.19 11.63 17.58
C PRO A 4 24.48 10.36 18.06
N SER A 5 23.25 10.51 18.57
CA SER A 5 22.43 9.35 18.88
C SER A 5 22.15 8.65 17.57
N ASP A 6 22.71 7.46 17.38
CA ASP A 6 22.23 6.53 16.37
C ASP A 6 20.70 6.49 16.53
N ALA A 7 20.00 7.04 15.54
CA ALA A 7 18.56 7.15 15.60
C ALA A 7 18.01 5.74 15.73
N ILE A 8 17.51 5.40 16.92
CA ILE A 8 16.89 4.10 17.18
C ILE A 8 15.69 4.02 16.24
N ILE A 9 15.84 3.30 15.14
CA ILE A 9 14.74 3.01 14.22
C ILE A 9 13.74 2.20 15.03
N ASN A 10 12.56 2.78 15.27
CA ASN A 10 11.49 2.08 15.97
C ASN A 10 11.15 0.81 15.16
N PRO A 11 11.33 -0.40 15.72
CA PRO A 11 11.10 -1.64 14.98
C PRO A 11 9.61 -1.86 14.66
N TYR A 12 8.72 -1.10 15.30
CA TYR A 12 7.28 -1.18 15.09
C TYR A 12 6.78 -0.02 14.24
N VAL A 13 6.14 -0.36 13.11
CA VAL A 13 5.52 0.60 12.19
C VAL A 13 4.31 1.31 12.84
N GLY A 14 3.72 0.70 13.87
CA GLY A 14 2.53 1.24 14.55
C GLY A 14 1.27 1.13 13.70
N PRO A 15 0.22 1.96 13.94
CA PRO A 15 -1.03 1.94 13.19
C PRO A 15 -0.93 2.53 11.78
N GLN A 16 0.29 2.83 11.32
CA GLN A 16 0.54 3.39 10.00
C GLN A 16 0.35 2.33 8.91
N THR A 17 -0.05 2.78 7.73
CA THR A 17 -0.14 1.91 6.56
C THR A 17 1.26 1.55 6.07
N PHE A 18 1.48 0.29 5.70
CA PHE A 18 2.74 -0.11 5.09
C PHE A 18 2.93 0.59 3.74
N THR A 19 4.14 1.07 3.50
CA THR A 19 4.53 1.65 2.21
C THR A 19 5.02 0.58 1.24
N GLN A 20 5.19 0.95 -0.03
CA GLN A 20 5.78 0.07 -1.04
C GLN A 20 7.18 -0.43 -0.62
N ALA A 21 8.00 0.45 -0.03
CA ALA A 21 9.34 0.12 0.43
C ALA A 21 9.34 -0.86 1.62
N GLN A 22 8.22 -0.96 2.34
CA GLN A 22 8.04 -1.86 3.48
C GLN A 22 7.31 -3.15 3.09
N ALA A 23 7.21 -3.47 1.80
CA ALA A 23 6.51 -4.67 1.31
C ALA A 23 7.06 -5.97 1.92
N ASN A 24 8.36 -6.01 2.19
CA ASN A 24 9.05 -7.12 2.84
C ASN A 24 8.67 -7.32 4.32
N LEU A 25 7.98 -6.36 4.94
CA LEU A 25 7.49 -6.44 6.33
C LEU A 25 6.00 -6.81 6.41
N PHE A 26 5.30 -6.93 5.28
CA PHE A 26 3.87 -7.18 5.22
C PHE A 26 3.58 -8.62 4.81
N PHE A 27 3.17 -9.47 5.76
CA PHE A 27 3.03 -10.92 5.58
C PHE A 27 1.58 -11.43 5.76
N GLY A 28 1.31 -12.65 5.26
CA GLY A 28 0.09 -13.42 5.57
C GLY A 28 -1.14 -13.05 4.75
N ARG A 29 -0.97 -12.25 3.69
CA ARG A 29 -2.04 -11.74 2.80
C ARG A 29 -1.74 -11.99 1.33
N GLU A 30 -0.87 -12.94 1.04
CA GLU A 30 -0.37 -13.26 -0.30
C GLU A 30 -1.48 -13.79 -1.19
N ARG A 31 -2.44 -14.53 -0.62
CA ARG A 31 -3.61 -15.01 -1.36
C ARG A 31 -4.53 -13.86 -1.73
N GLU A 32 -4.91 -13.02 -0.78
CA GLU A 32 -5.77 -11.86 -1.02
C GLU A 32 -5.13 -10.89 -2.00
N ALA A 33 -3.81 -10.67 -1.92
CA ALA A 33 -3.08 -9.86 -2.88
C ALA A 33 -3.17 -10.42 -4.30
N ARG A 34 -2.96 -11.74 -4.49
CA ARG A 34 -3.06 -12.39 -5.80
C ARG A 34 -4.48 -12.33 -6.35
N ASP A 35 -5.47 -12.61 -5.52
CA ASP A 35 -6.88 -12.60 -5.93
C ASP A 35 -7.30 -11.17 -6.32
N LEU A 36 -6.89 -10.16 -5.56
CA LEU A 36 -7.17 -8.76 -5.88
C LEU A 36 -6.45 -8.31 -7.16
N LEU A 37 -5.18 -8.68 -7.34
CA LEU A 37 -4.45 -8.36 -8.57
C LEU A 37 -5.12 -8.97 -9.79
N ALA A 38 -5.53 -10.24 -9.73
CA ALA A 38 -6.23 -10.91 -10.81
C ALA A 38 -7.54 -10.17 -11.17
N ARG A 39 -8.31 -9.73 -10.18
CA ARG A 39 -9.52 -8.92 -10.39
C ARG A 39 -9.24 -7.57 -11.03
N VAL A 40 -8.19 -6.87 -10.60
CA VAL A 40 -7.81 -5.58 -11.18
C VAL A 40 -7.36 -5.72 -12.64
N LEU A 41 -6.74 -6.85 -12.98
CA LEU A 41 -6.32 -7.12 -14.36
C LEU A 41 -7.48 -7.58 -15.26
N SER A 42 -8.52 -8.23 -14.71
CA SER A 42 -9.65 -8.73 -15.49
C SER A 42 -10.81 -7.74 -15.61
N GLU A 43 -11.01 -6.87 -14.62
CA GLU A 43 -12.15 -5.98 -14.53
C GLU A 43 -11.78 -4.51 -14.74
N ARG A 44 -12.66 -3.74 -15.39
CA ARG A 44 -12.48 -2.28 -15.56
C ARG A 44 -12.65 -1.49 -14.27
N LEU A 45 -13.36 -2.05 -13.29
CA LEU A 45 -13.65 -1.42 -12.01
C LEU A 45 -13.73 -2.48 -10.92
N VAL A 46 -13.00 -2.26 -9.82
CA VAL A 46 -12.99 -3.15 -8.66
C VAL A 46 -13.30 -2.35 -7.40
N LEU A 47 -14.33 -2.77 -6.66
CA LEU A 47 -14.64 -2.26 -5.32
C LEU A 47 -14.01 -3.17 -4.26
N PHE A 48 -13.03 -2.66 -3.53
CA PHE A 48 -12.38 -3.38 -2.44
C PHE A 48 -12.74 -2.79 -1.08
N TYR A 49 -13.38 -3.58 -0.22
CA TYR A 49 -13.85 -3.16 1.11
C TYR A 49 -13.49 -4.18 2.19
N ALA A 50 -13.46 -3.71 3.44
CA ALA A 50 -13.18 -4.50 4.65
C ALA A 50 -13.51 -3.64 5.88
N GLN A 51 -13.33 -4.17 7.09
CA GLN A 51 -13.39 -3.35 8.30
C GLN A 51 -12.27 -2.29 8.36
N SER A 52 -12.47 -1.24 9.17
CA SER A 52 -11.40 -0.28 9.47
C SER A 52 -10.25 -0.98 10.19
N GLY A 53 -9.01 -0.58 9.94
CA GLY A 53 -7.82 -1.21 10.52
C GLY A 53 -7.46 -2.59 9.97
N ALA A 54 -8.27 -3.20 9.09
CA ALA A 54 -7.98 -4.52 8.50
C ALA A 54 -6.78 -4.55 7.52
N GLY A 55 -6.07 -3.43 7.34
CA GLY A 55 -4.89 -3.35 6.49
C GLY A 55 -5.17 -3.16 4.99
N LYS A 56 -6.33 -2.62 4.59
CA LYS A 56 -6.67 -2.40 3.16
C LYS A 56 -5.63 -1.56 2.42
N SER A 57 -5.35 -0.37 2.94
CA SER A 57 -4.36 0.52 2.33
C SER A 57 -2.96 -0.10 2.33
N SER A 58 -2.61 -0.84 3.38
CA SER A 58 -1.37 -1.60 3.43
C SER A 58 -1.30 -2.67 2.35
N LEU A 59 -2.37 -3.45 2.12
CA LEU A 59 -2.43 -4.45 1.05
C LEU A 59 -2.27 -3.80 -0.33
N ILE A 60 -2.92 -2.66 -0.55
CA ILE A 60 -2.82 -1.91 -1.80
C ILE A 60 -1.37 -1.46 -2.02
N ASN A 61 -0.76 -0.80 -1.04
CA ASN A 61 0.56 -0.20 -1.17
C ASN A 61 1.70 -1.24 -1.20
N ALA A 62 1.63 -2.25 -0.32
CA ALA A 62 2.69 -3.20 -0.12
C ALA A 62 2.64 -4.37 -1.11
N ARG A 63 1.49 -4.65 -1.74
CA ARG A 63 1.33 -5.84 -2.61
C ARG A 63 0.68 -5.53 -3.96
N LEU A 64 -0.46 -4.83 -3.99
CA LEU A 64 -1.19 -4.61 -5.25
C LEU A 64 -0.41 -3.71 -6.21
N ILE A 65 0.00 -2.52 -5.75
CA ILE A 65 0.77 -1.56 -6.56
C ILE A 65 2.08 -2.19 -7.07
N PRO A 66 2.92 -2.83 -6.23
CA PRO A 66 4.06 -3.60 -6.70
C PRO A 66 3.72 -4.65 -7.75
N GLY A 67 2.64 -5.42 -7.54
CA GLY A 67 2.19 -6.44 -8.46
C GLY A 67 1.82 -5.86 -9.82
N LEU A 68 1.12 -4.72 -9.85
CA LEU A 68 0.79 -4.00 -11.07
C LEU A 68 2.04 -3.49 -11.80
N HIS A 69 3.03 -2.97 -11.08
CA HIS A 69 4.31 -2.55 -11.68
C HIS A 69 5.05 -3.74 -12.30
N GLN A 70 5.05 -4.90 -11.63
CA GLN A 70 5.70 -6.11 -12.14
C GLN A 70 5.09 -6.62 -13.45
N VAL A 71 3.79 -6.40 -13.67
CA VAL A 71 3.11 -6.75 -14.93
C VAL A 71 3.05 -5.59 -15.93
N GLY A 72 3.82 -4.52 -15.71
CA GLY A 72 4.04 -3.44 -16.69
C GLY A 72 3.02 -2.30 -16.66
N PHE A 73 2.20 -2.18 -15.60
CA PHE A 73 1.24 -1.10 -15.48
C PHE A 73 1.85 0.12 -14.78
N ALA A 74 1.49 1.31 -15.26
CA ALA A 74 1.69 2.55 -14.54
C ALA A 74 0.51 2.81 -13.60
N THR A 75 0.78 3.10 -12.33
CA THR A 75 -0.24 3.44 -11.32
C THR A 75 -0.32 4.95 -11.14
N LEU A 76 -1.51 5.52 -11.21
CA LEU A 76 -1.75 6.91 -10.88
C LEU A 76 -1.70 7.15 -9.35
N PRO A 77 -1.49 8.40 -8.91
CA PRO A 77 -1.57 8.77 -7.51
C PRO A 77 -2.91 8.36 -6.87
N VAL A 78 -2.87 7.98 -5.60
CA VAL A 78 -4.07 7.63 -4.84
C VAL A 78 -4.88 8.89 -4.56
N VAL A 79 -6.14 8.91 -5.00
CA VAL A 79 -7.08 10.01 -4.76
C VAL A 79 -8.10 9.60 -3.69
N ARG A 80 -8.40 10.52 -2.76
CA ARG A 80 -9.53 10.36 -1.83
C ARG A 80 -10.76 11.04 -2.41
N LEU A 81 -11.79 10.26 -2.71
CA LEU A 81 -13.06 10.79 -3.17
C LEU A 81 -13.70 11.62 -2.05
N GLY A 82 -13.99 12.89 -2.35
CA GLY A 82 -14.52 13.88 -1.40
C GLY A 82 -13.46 14.66 -0.61
N GLY A 83 -12.17 14.49 -0.89
CA GLY A 83 -11.10 15.35 -0.39
C GLY A 83 -10.74 16.48 -1.36
N GLU A 84 -9.86 17.40 -0.94
CA GLU A 84 -9.24 18.38 -1.84
C GLU A 84 -8.40 17.66 -2.91
N LEU A 85 -8.47 18.15 -4.15
CA LEU A 85 -7.67 17.64 -5.25
C LEU A 85 -6.19 17.95 -5.00
N PRO A 86 -5.24 17.06 -5.36
CA PRO A 86 -3.82 17.35 -5.26
C PRO A 86 -3.46 18.55 -6.15
N ASP A 87 -2.52 19.39 -5.70
CA ASP A 87 -2.08 20.63 -6.38
C ASP A 87 -1.48 20.43 -7.79
N HIS A 88 -1.33 19.19 -8.26
CA HIS A 88 -0.56 18.82 -9.45
C HIS A 88 -1.24 17.74 -10.31
N ILE A 89 -2.57 17.79 -10.41
CA ILE A 89 -3.30 17.17 -11.53
C ILE A 89 -3.52 18.23 -12.62
#